data_AF-X1D0S8-F1
#
_entry.id   AF-X1D0S8-F1
#
_cell.length_a   1.000
_cell.length_b   1.000
_cell.length_c   1.000
_cell.angle_alpha   90.00
_cell.angle_beta   90.00
_cell.angle_gamma   90.00
#
_symmetry.space_group_name_H-M   'P 1'
#
loop_
_entity.id
_entity.type
_entity.pdbx_description
1 polymer ?
#
loop_
_entity_poly.entity_id
_entity_poly.type
_entity_poly.pdbx_seq_one_letter_code
_entity_poly.pdbx_strand_id
1 'polypeptide(L)'
;MGMEESKEDPERRIKKGLEQIQTFNKPVVIDQTILIGETEIQAQIREAAYYIALKCPSYDELCWSLAEKIQTKYNSKPSKEDISEIAENIYYSSKTHDELCWLNAEIDMSAKK
;
A
#
# COMPACT_ATOMS: atom_id res chain seq x y z
N MET A 1 -43.13 7.62 -4.27
CA MET A 1 -42.17 6.61 -4.74
C MET A 1 -40.82 7.30 -4.82
N GLY A 2 -40.05 7.28 -3.73
CA GLY A 2 -38.73 7.89 -3.65
C GLY A 2 -37.80 6.86 -3.05
N MET A 3 -36.92 6.30 -3.88
CA MET A 3 -35.86 5.41 -3.43
C MET A 3 -34.74 6.30 -2.90
N GLU A 4 -34.64 6.41 -1.58
CA GLU A 4 -33.53 7.07 -0.91
C GLU A 4 -32.34 6.10 -0.92
N GLU A 5 -31.54 6.23 -1.97
CA GLU A 5 -30.30 5.50 -2.15
C GLU A 5 -29.32 5.93 -1.03
N SER A 6 -29.12 5.02 -0.07
CA SER A 6 -28.22 5.19 1.06
C SER A 6 -26.80 5.33 0.54
N LYS A 7 -26.33 6.58 0.42
CA LYS A 7 -24.94 6.91 0.10
C LYS A 7 -24.07 6.37 1.23
N GLU A 8 -23.31 5.31 0.96
CA GLU A 8 -22.32 4.82 1.90
C GLU A 8 -21.34 5.96 2.22
N ASP A 9 -21.29 6.28 3.50
CA ASP A 9 -20.54 7.40 4.04
C ASP A 9 -19.04 7.26 3.71
N PRO A 10 -18.42 8.26 3.07
CA PRO A 10 -17.02 8.20 2.65
C PRO A 10 -16.05 8.08 3.82
N GLU A 11 -16.43 8.56 5.01
CA GLU A 11 -15.62 8.42 6.22
C GLU A 11 -15.54 6.96 6.67
N ARG A 12 -16.57 6.15 6.39
CA ARG A 12 -16.56 4.70 6.69
C ARG A 12 -15.55 3.93 5.84
N ARG A 13 -15.34 4.34 4.58
CA ARG A 13 -14.32 3.74 3.68
C ARG A 13 -12.91 4.16 4.10
N ILE A 14 -12.72 5.42 4.45
CA ILE A 14 -11.45 5.96 4.92
C ILE A 14 -11.06 5.34 6.26
N LYS A 15 -12.00 5.22 7.21
CA LYS A 15 -11.76 4.61 8.53
C LYS A 15 -11.33 3.14 8.41
N LYS A 16 -11.98 2.37 7.53
CA LYS A 16 -11.59 0.97 7.27
C LYS A 16 -10.21 0.84 6.61
N GLY A 17 -9.77 1.85 5.85
CA GLY A 17 -8.41 1.95 5.33
C GLY A 17 -7.40 2.32 6.41
N LEU A 18 -7.73 3.28 7.27
CA LEU A 18 -6.85 3.75 8.36
C LEU A 18 -6.65 2.69 9.46
N GLU A 19 -7.68 1.90 9.78
CA GLU A 19 -7.58 0.80 10.75
C GLU A 19 -6.60 -0.30 10.28
N GLN A 20 -6.47 -0.52 8.96
CA GLN A 20 -5.47 -1.44 8.41
C GLN A 20 -4.04 -0.88 8.50
N ILE A 21 -3.88 0.44 8.49
CA ILE A 21 -2.57 1.10 8.59
C ILE A 21 -2.05 1.11 10.04
N GLN A 22 -2.94 1.22 11.04
CA GLN A 22 -2.55 1.28 12.45
C GLN A 22 -1.96 -0.04 13.00
N THR A 23 -2.18 -1.18 12.32
CA THR A 23 -1.61 -2.47 12.75
C THR A 23 -0.11 -2.60 12.45
N PHE A 24 0.47 -1.69 11.64
CA PHE A 24 1.87 -1.76 11.18
C PHE A 24 2.87 -1.01 12.07
N ASN A 25 2.42 -0.18 13.02
CA ASN A 25 3.32 0.69 13.78
C ASN A 25 3.87 0.01 15.06
N LYS A 26 4.57 -1.12 14.90
CA LYS A 26 5.39 -1.72 15.96
C LYS A 26 6.86 -1.51 15.60
N PRO A 27 7.70 -0.96 16.50
CA PRO A 27 9.08 -0.65 16.18
C PRO A 27 9.87 -1.92 15.84
N VAL A 28 10.46 -1.94 14.64
CA VAL A 28 11.39 -2.98 14.19
C VAL A 28 12.72 -2.76 14.92
N VAL A 29 12.92 -3.50 16.02
CA VAL A 29 14.24 -3.70 16.61
C VAL A 29 14.90 -4.84 15.83
N ILE A 30 16.02 -4.55 15.18
CA ILE A 30 16.82 -5.54 14.46
C ILE A 30 17.56 -6.36 15.52
N ASP A 31 16.97 -7.47 15.94
CA ASP A 31 17.64 -8.48 16.76
C ASP A 31 17.63 -9.81 16.01
N GLN A 32 18.75 -10.54 16.09
CA GLN A 32 19.06 -11.81 15.42
C GLN A 32 18.23 -12.98 15.97
N THR A 33 16.96 -12.76 16.28
CA THR A 33 16.02 -13.74 16.80
C THR A 33 15.00 -14.09 15.72
N ILE A 34 15.39 -14.97 14.79
CA ILE A 34 14.40 -15.83 14.14
C ILE A 34 13.77 -16.66 15.26
N LEU A 35 12.46 -16.54 15.48
CA LEU A 35 11.51 -17.62 15.80
C LEU A 35 10.22 -17.04 16.41
N ILE A 36 9.34 -16.43 15.59
CA ILE A 36 7.89 -16.74 15.54
C ILE A 36 7.35 -16.33 14.15
N GLY A 37 7.17 -17.29 13.24
CA GLY A 37 6.12 -17.23 12.21
C GLY A 37 6.18 -16.15 11.12
N GLU A 38 7.32 -15.88 10.50
CA GLU A 38 7.28 -15.20 9.20
C GLU A 38 6.73 -16.17 8.16
N THR A 39 5.66 -15.76 7.47
CA THR A 39 5.09 -16.56 6.39
C THR A 39 6.02 -16.51 5.17
N GLU A 40 6.04 -17.57 4.37
CA GLU A 40 6.73 -17.59 3.07
C GLU A 40 6.39 -16.35 2.21
N ILE A 41 5.15 -15.88 2.28
CA ILE A 41 4.69 -14.67 1.59
C ILE A 41 5.39 -13.40 2.12
N GLN A 42 5.53 -13.26 3.44
CA GLN A 42 6.23 -12.11 4.03
C GLN A 42 7.72 -12.10 3.66
N ALA A 43 8.35 -13.28 3.61
CA ALA A 43 9.73 -13.40 3.16
C ALA A 43 9.89 -12.93 1.70
N GLN A 44 8.97 -13.33 0.83
CA GLN A 44 8.94 -12.90 -0.58
C GLN A 44 8.64 -11.41 -0.74
N ILE A 45 7.73 -10.85 0.08
CA ILE A 45 7.46 -9.40 0.08
C ILE A 45 8.70 -8.63 0.51
N ARG A 46 9.39 -9.07 1.56
CA ARG A 46 10.64 -8.43 2.01
C ARG A 46 11.69 -8.46 0.91
N GLU A 47 11.90 -9.60 0.27
CA GLU A 47 12.86 -9.74 -0.83
C GLU A 47 12.50 -8.81 -2.00
N ALA A 48 11.23 -8.77 -2.41
CA ALA A 48 10.77 -7.87 -3.46
C ALA A 48 10.93 -6.38 -3.08
N ALA A 49 10.61 -6.01 -1.83
CA ALA A 49 10.77 -4.65 -1.31
C ALA A 49 12.25 -4.24 -1.31
N TYR A 50 13.15 -5.14 -0.93
CA TYR A 50 14.59 -4.92 -1.00
C TYR A 50 15.04 -4.62 -2.44
N TYR A 51 14.59 -5.39 -3.44
CA TYR A 51 14.91 -5.12 -4.84
C TYR A 51 14.29 -3.82 -5.37
N ILE A 52 13.16 -3.37 -4.84
CA ILE A 52 12.60 -2.05 -5.15
C ILE A 52 13.50 -0.96 -4.59
N ALA A 53 13.89 -1.06 -3.33
CA ALA A 53 14.78 -0.10 -2.67
C ALA A 53 16.16 0.00 -3.37
N LEU A 54 16.70 -1.12 -3.87
CA LEU A 54 17.96 -1.14 -4.63
C LEU A 54 17.94 -0.33 -5.92
N LYS A 55 16.75 -0.09 -6.50
CA LYS A 55 16.60 0.79 -7.67
C LYS A 55 16.67 2.27 -7.30
N CYS A 56 16.76 2.58 -6.01
CA CYS A 56 16.74 3.93 -5.44
C CYS A 56 15.66 4.84 -6.03
N PRO A 57 14.39 4.38 -6.11
CA PRO A 57 13.31 5.24 -6.58
C PRO A 57 13.14 6.43 -5.63
N SER A 58 12.79 7.58 -6.18
CA SER A 58 12.38 8.73 -5.39
C SER A 58 11.09 8.42 -4.63
N TYR A 59 10.84 9.19 -3.58
CA TYR A 59 9.63 9.05 -2.78
C TYR A 59 8.36 9.24 -3.65
N ASP A 60 8.38 10.25 -4.54
CA ASP A 60 7.27 10.53 -5.46
C ASP A 60 7.03 9.37 -6.43
N GLU A 61 8.09 8.75 -6.95
CA GLU A 61 7.99 7.56 -7.82
C GLU A 61 7.38 6.37 -7.07
N LEU A 62 7.73 6.19 -5.79
CA LEU A 62 7.14 5.13 -4.96
C LEU A 62 5.65 5.38 -4.68
N CYS A 63 5.27 6.63 -4.38
CA CYS A 63 3.88 7.03 -4.21
C CYS A 63 3.07 6.80 -5.49
N TRP A 64 3.62 7.24 -6.64
CA TRP A 64 2.98 7.08 -7.94
C TRP A 64 2.82 5.60 -8.32
N SER A 65 3.89 4.82 -8.20
CA SER A 65 3.86 3.38 -8.47
C SER A 65 2.83 2.66 -7.59
N LEU A 66 2.75 3.02 -6.30
CA LEU A 66 1.78 2.43 -5.40
C LEU A 66 0.35 2.80 -5.81
N ALA A 67 0.11 4.06 -6.14
CA ALA A 67 -1.20 4.56 -6.60
C ALA A 67 -1.67 3.88 -7.88
N GLU A 68 -0.78 3.76 -8.87
CA GLU A 68 -1.06 3.10 -10.14
C GLU A 68 -1.46 1.63 -9.93
N LYS A 69 -0.72 0.90 -9.08
CA LYS A 69 -1.02 -0.50 -8.79
C LYS A 69 -2.34 -0.67 -8.01
N ILE A 70 -2.62 0.21 -7.05
CA ILE A 70 -3.90 0.23 -6.33
C ILE A 70 -5.04 0.44 -7.33
N GLN A 71 -4.92 1.43 -8.20
CA GLN A 71 -5.96 1.72 -9.18
C GLN A 71 -6.16 0.60 -10.19
N THR A 72 -5.07 0.00 -10.67
CA THR A 72 -5.10 -1.10 -11.63
C THR A 72 -5.82 -2.34 -11.08
N LYS A 73 -5.85 -2.54 -9.75
CA LYS A 73 -6.63 -3.61 -9.11
C LYS A 73 -8.14 -3.43 -9.24
N TYR A 74 -8.63 -2.20 -9.29
CA TYR A 74 -10.07 -1.89 -9.32
C TYR A 74 -10.56 -1.44 -10.70
N ASN A 75 -9.68 -0.84 -11.51
CA ASN A 75 -9.96 -0.35 -12.84
C ASN A 75 -8.79 -0.72 -13.76
N SER A 76 -9.04 -1.50 -14.82
CA SER A 76 -8.00 -1.93 -15.76
C SER A 76 -7.39 -0.80 -16.59
N LYS A 77 -8.04 0.37 -16.62
CA LYS A 77 -7.55 1.56 -17.32
C LYS A 77 -7.83 2.82 -16.48
N PRO A 78 -7.09 3.02 -15.38
CA PRO A 78 -7.26 4.19 -14.55
C PRO A 78 -6.82 5.46 -15.27
N SER A 79 -7.51 6.57 -14.99
CA SER A 79 -7.09 7.87 -15.52
C SER A 79 -5.85 8.36 -14.78
N LYS A 80 -5.08 9.25 -15.41
CA LYS A 80 -3.89 9.81 -14.78
C LYS A 80 -4.28 10.68 -13.58
N GLU A 81 -5.42 11.35 -13.67
CA GLU A 81 -6.00 12.18 -12.62
C GLU A 81 -6.31 11.34 -11.37
N ASP A 82 -6.96 10.19 -11.54
CA ASP A 82 -7.28 9.32 -10.39
C ASP A 82 -6.01 8.75 -9.72
N ILE A 83 -5.00 8.40 -10.53
CA ILE A 83 -3.70 7.94 -10.00
C ILE A 83 -3.04 9.07 -9.22
N SER A 84 -3.07 10.30 -9.76
CA SER A 84 -2.48 11.47 -9.12
C SER A 84 -3.13 11.77 -7.77
N GLU A 85 -4.46 11.71 -7.66
CA GLU A 85 -5.18 11.94 -6.41
C GLU A 85 -4.78 10.92 -5.34
N ILE A 86 -4.65 9.64 -5.71
CA ILE A 86 -4.23 8.60 -4.78
C ILE A 86 -2.75 8.73 -4.43
N ALA A 87 -1.89 9.08 -5.38
CA ALA A 87 -0.47 9.30 -5.12
C ALA A 87 -0.26 10.46 -4.14
N GLU A 88 -1.02 11.55 -4.27
CA GLU A 88 -1.01 12.68 -3.35
C GLU A 88 -1.47 12.26 -1.94
N ASN A 89 -2.56 11.49 -1.84
CA ASN A 89 -3.02 10.93 -0.58
C ASN A 89 -1.96 10.04 0.10
N ILE A 90 -1.24 9.22 -0.68
CA ILE A 90 -0.14 8.39 -0.18
C ILE A 90 1.03 9.26 0.27
N TYR A 91 1.38 10.29 -0.50
CA TYR A 91 2.47 11.21 -0.18
C TYR A 91 2.26 11.84 1.19
N TYR A 92 1.04 12.34 1.46
CA TYR A 92 0.68 12.95 2.74
C TYR A 92 0.42 11.94 3.87
N SER A 93 0.37 10.64 3.59
CA SER A 93 0.12 9.60 4.61
C SER A 93 1.28 9.38 5.59
N SER A 94 2.35 10.19 5.50
CA SER A 94 3.52 10.17 6.39
C SER A 94 4.23 8.81 6.46
N LYS A 95 4.18 8.05 5.36
CA LYS A 95 4.90 6.78 5.24
C LYS A 95 6.38 7.03 5.01
N THR A 96 7.20 6.10 5.48
CA THR A 96 8.62 6.06 5.19
C THR A 96 8.88 5.46 3.81
N HIS A 97 10.06 5.71 3.27
CA HIS A 97 10.51 5.13 1.99
C HIS A 97 10.47 3.60 2.02
N ASP A 98 10.95 2.99 3.11
CA ASP A 98 10.95 1.54 3.31
C ASP A 98 9.52 0.97 3.35
N GLU A 99 8.59 1.64 4.03
CA GLU A 99 7.17 1.24 4.04
C GLU A 99 6.54 1.33 2.65
N LEU A 100 6.88 2.35 1.86
CA LEU A 100 6.39 2.45 0.48
C LEU A 100 6.97 1.35 -0.41
N CYS A 101 8.24 0.96 -0.22
CA CYS A 101 8.84 -0.17 -0.92
C CYS A 101 8.13 -1.48 -0.55
N TRP A 102 7.84 -1.67 0.74
CA TRP A 102 7.08 -2.82 1.24
C TRP A 102 5.67 -2.90 0.63
N LEU A 103 4.91 -1.80 0.67
CA LEU A 103 3.54 -1.76 0.14
C LEU A 103 3.51 -2.01 -1.37
N ASN A 104 4.48 -1.47 -2.12
CA ASN A 104 4.61 -1.75 -3.54
C ASN A 104 4.84 -3.25 -3.81
N ALA A 105 5.68 -3.90 -3.01
CA ALA A 105 5.95 -5.34 -3.12
C ALA A 105 4.73 -6.19 -2.71
N GLU A 106 4.05 -5.84 -1.62
CA GLU A 106 2.86 -6.55 -1.13
C GLU A 106 1.74 -6.56 -2.18
N ILE A 107 1.53 -5.43 -2.85
CA ILE A 107 0.53 -5.33 -3.91
C ILE A 107 0.89 -6.21 -5.12
N ASP A 108 2.15 -6.26 -5.53
CA ASP A 108 2.62 -7.12 -6.63
C ASP A 108 2.43 -8.61 -6.30
N MET A 109 2.71 -9.00 -5.06
CA MET A 109 2.55 -10.38 -4.60
C MET A 109 1.08 -10.79 -4.50
N SER A 110 0.20 -9.85 -4.15
CA SER A 110 -1.24 -10.08 -4.11
C SER A 110 -1.87 -10.24 -5.51
N ALA A 111 -1.22 -9.74 -6.56
CA ALA A 111 -1.68 -9.86 -7.95
C ALA A 111 -1.31 -11.20 -8.62
N LYS A 112 -0.50 -12.04 -7.97
CA LYS A 112 -0.05 -13.35 -8.50
C LYS A 112 -0.97 -14.53 -8.12
N LYS A 113 -2.17 -14.25 -7.59
CA LYS A 113 -3.15 -15.26 -7.18
C LYS A 113 -4.21 -15.52 -8.24
#